data_AF-A0A1S3QEC6-F1
#
_entry.id   AF-A0A1S3QEC6-F1
#
_cell.length_a   1.000
_cell.length_b   1.000
_cell.length_c   1.000
_cell.angle_alpha   90.00
_cell.angle_beta   90.00
_cell.angle_gamma   90.00
#
_symmetry.space_group_name_H-M   'P 1'
#
loop_
_entity.id
_entity.type
_entity.pdbx_description
1 polymer ?
#
loop_
_entity_poly.entity_id
_entity_poly.type
_entity_poly.pdbx_seq_one_letter_code
_entity_poly.pdbx_strand_id
1 'polypeptide(L)'
;MSLRVSVMFRDVTISSSDITFYDCRAVGQLNTTSPCMACVGSVWPCNWCVLDGLCTHTNNSCPRQHTIHNSLEDHLEPRGPDSCPCVWALQSSPLVPMGFLSPLTLLGRNLDMFQGEEQYVCVVVVEGEELKLNATLEKDPETMTYTFTCSAHKFQYPVKQLEYSAPIYLQRGSHHIDSAPNLRLQLYDCSVGQSDCSQCRAVSSEYGCVWCGGESPGCVFHLSCTSSPGPADACPPPQIIQIQPVSGPVEGGVLVTIHGSNLGMHYQDIQGGVTVAGISCLPQPHGYLISTRIVCVLQPSKQEAEGPVIVAVGDSEPGRSLQSFTYQDPQLTGIVPDKGPVSGGTSLTVQGTQLLTGQRKDLTAYVGQQPCYIVEEVNGTHLVCRTSPSNQTAELTVRVLFGKAERSVPGQVFHYMEDPVITAASPAESFYEGGRSIKVSGR
;
A
#
# COMPACT_ATOMS: atom_id res chain seq x y z
N MET A 1 -11.38 31.70 26.42
CA MET A 1 -11.82 32.79 25.50
C MET A 1 -11.19 34.09 25.99
N SER A 2 -10.55 34.88 25.12
CA SER A 2 -10.00 36.19 25.49
C SER A 2 -10.93 37.29 25.01
N LEU A 3 -11.30 38.21 25.91
CA LEU A 3 -12.16 39.34 25.63
C LEU A 3 -11.41 40.63 25.94
N ARG A 4 -11.41 41.56 24.99
CA ARG A 4 -10.84 42.88 25.18
C ARG A 4 -11.80 43.74 26.00
N VAL A 5 -11.40 44.07 27.22
CA VAL A 5 -12.14 44.94 28.12
C VAL A 5 -11.54 46.33 28.06
N SER A 6 -12.41 47.33 27.88
CA SER A 6 -12.02 48.72 27.77
C SER A 6 -12.65 49.54 28.89
N VAL A 7 -11.85 50.36 29.57
CA VAL A 7 -12.33 51.38 30.50
C VAL A 7 -12.71 52.59 29.66
N MET A 8 -13.96 53.04 29.76
CA MET A 8 -14.49 54.16 28.98
C MET A 8 -14.90 55.33 29.88
N PHE A 9 -14.66 56.55 29.42
CA PHE A 9 -15.30 57.75 29.96
C PHE A 9 -16.22 58.33 28.88
N ARG A 10 -17.53 58.18 29.09
CA ARG A 10 -18.55 58.37 28.03
C ARG A 10 -18.23 57.47 26.84
N ASP A 11 -18.02 58.04 25.66
CA ASP A 11 -17.78 57.32 24.40
C ASP A 11 -16.28 57.19 24.07
N VAL A 12 -15.38 57.59 24.97
CA VAL A 12 -13.93 57.54 24.75
C VAL A 12 -13.30 56.43 25.58
N THR A 13 -12.64 55.48 24.90
CA THR A 13 -11.82 54.44 25.55
C THR A 13 -10.56 55.06 26.14
N ILE A 14 -10.43 54.98 27.47
CA ILE A 14 -9.29 55.49 28.24
C ILE A 14 -8.15 54.48 28.24
N SER A 15 -8.48 53.20 28.42
CA SER A 15 -7.51 52.10 28.46
C SER A 15 -8.20 50.81 28.07
N SER A 16 -7.45 49.84 27.55
CA SER A 16 -7.97 48.51 27.23
C SER A 16 -6.97 47.43 27.62
N SER A 17 -7.47 46.29 28.09
CA SER A 17 -6.70 45.10 28.39
C SER A 17 -7.48 43.85 28.01
N ASP A 18 -6.79 42.74 27.81
CA ASP A 18 -7.41 41.47 27.49
C ASP A 18 -7.64 40.67 28.77
N ILE A 19 -8.88 40.23 29.00
CA ILE A 19 -9.26 39.35 30.10
C ILE A 19 -9.54 37.97 29.52
N THR A 20 -8.83 36.95 30.03
CA THR A 20 -9.04 35.57 29.61
C THR A 20 -9.94 34.83 30.59
N PHE A 21 -11.02 34.25 30.05
CA PHE A 21 -11.92 33.36 30.76
C PHE A 21 -11.56 31.90 30.43
N TYR A 22 -11.47 31.08 31.47
CA TYR A 22 -11.23 29.64 31.37
C TYR A 22 -12.30 28.87 32.14
N ASP A 23 -12.56 27.64 31.70
CA ASP A 23 -13.48 26.71 32.34
C ASP A 23 -12.73 25.41 32.62
N CYS A 24 -12.44 25.15 33.89
CA CYS A 24 -11.73 23.94 34.30
C CYS A 24 -12.46 22.66 33.88
N ARG A 25 -13.81 22.65 33.86
CA ARG A 25 -14.54 21.45 33.43
C ARG A 25 -14.26 21.14 31.96
N ALA A 26 -14.25 22.17 31.11
CA ALA A 26 -13.91 22.04 29.71
C ALA A 26 -12.43 21.65 29.52
N VAL A 27 -11.52 22.19 30.34
CA VAL A 27 -10.08 21.85 30.31
C VAL A 27 -9.85 20.35 30.55
N GLY A 28 -10.51 19.78 31.57
CA GLY A 28 -10.42 18.33 31.85
C GLY A 28 -10.98 17.46 30.72
N GLN A 29 -11.82 18.01 29.84
CA GLN A 29 -12.38 17.29 28.69
C GLN A 29 -11.56 17.48 27.40
N LEU A 30 -10.50 18.30 27.42
CA LEU A 30 -9.63 18.51 26.25
C LEU A 30 -8.89 17.22 25.85
N ASN A 31 -8.59 16.36 26.81
CA ASN A 31 -8.03 15.05 26.56
C ASN A 31 -8.92 13.98 27.21
N THR A 32 -9.72 13.30 26.38
CA THR A 32 -10.65 12.27 26.82
C THR A 32 -9.96 11.02 27.39
N THR A 33 -8.70 10.76 27.02
CA THR A 33 -7.93 9.63 27.55
C THR A 33 -7.19 9.95 28.83
N SER A 34 -7.01 11.24 29.15
CA SER A 34 -6.18 11.67 30.29
C SER A 34 -6.73 12.94 30.93
N PRO A 35 -7.98 12.93 31.43
CA PRO A 35 -8.65 14.13 31.93
C PRO A 35 -7.96 14.74 33.16
N CYS A 36 -7.37 13.93 34.05
CA CYS A 36 -6.62 14.45 35.20
C CYS A 36 -5.38 15.20 34.74
N MET A 37 -4.53 14.56 33.92
CA MET A 37 -3.28 15.13 33.42
C MET A 37 -3.54 16.43 32.64
N ALA A 38 -4.62 16.47 31.84
CA ALA A 38 -5.03 17.68 31.14
C ALA A 38 -5.46 18.80 32.09
N CYS A 39 -6.20 18.47 33.17
CA CYS A 39 -6.65 19.42 34.17
C CYS A 39 -5.48 20.09 34.91
N VAL A 40 -4.64 19.28 35.57
CA VAL A 40 -3.59 19.76 36.47
C VAL A 40 -2.31 20.19 35.74
N GLY A 41 -2.14 19.77 34.49
CA GLY A 41 -1.09 20.24 33.59
C GLY A 41 -1.47 21.48 32.80
N SER A 42 -2.71 21.97 32.92
CA SER A 42 -3.15 23.14 32.17
C SER A 42 -2.47 24.42 32.67
N VAL A 43 -2.38 25.41 31.77
CA VAL A 43 -1.89 26.77 32.09
C VAL A 43 -2.83 27.56 33.00
N TRP A 44 -4.03 27.01 33.27
CA TRP A 44 -5.02 27.60 34.17
C TRP A 44 -4.95 26.90 35.52
N PRO A 45 -5.18 27.60 36.64
CA PRO A 45 -5.12 27.00 37.99
C PRO A 45 -6.34 26.11 38.23
N CYS A 46 -6.31 24.93 37.59
CA CYS A 46 -7.34 23.91 37.64
C CYS A 46 -6.82 22.69 38.39
N ASN A 47 -7.63 22.23 39.34
CA ASN A 47 -7.34 21.15 40.27
C ASN A 47 -8.29 19.97 40.00
N TRP A 48 -7.82 18.75 40.23
CA TRP A 48 -8.56 17.53 39.94
C TRP A 48 -9.10 16.87 41.20
N CYS A 49 -10.41 16.66 41.26
CA CYS A 49 -11.07 15.89 42.31
C CYS A 49 -11.03 14.40 41.92
N VAL A 50 -10.10 13.64 42.50
CA VAL A 50 -9.81 12.25 42.11
C VAL A 50 -11.05 11.36 42.15
N LEU A 51 -11.75 11.37 43.29
CA LEU A 51 -12.89 10.46 43.56
C LEU A 51 -14.18 10.90 42.86
N ASP A 52 -14.24 12.14 42.39
CA ASP A 52 -15.41 12.71 41.72
C ASP A 52 -15.22 12.75 40.19
N GLY A 53 -13.99 12.51 39.69
CA GLY A 53 -13.66 12.57 38.27
C GLY A 53 -13.88 13.95 37.66
N LEU A 54 -13.64 15.02 38.44
CA LEU A 54 -14.02 16.38 38.10
C LEU A 54 -12.83 17.35 38.14
N CYS A 55 -12.68 18.15 37.07
CA CYS A 55 -11.75 19.27 37.05
C CYS A 55 -12.43 20.57 37.53
N THR A 56 -11.84 21.25 38.51
CA THR A 56 -12.42 22.43 39.19
C THR A 56 -11.36 23.51 39.47
N HIS A 57 -11.79 24.75 39.70
CA HIS A 57 -10.92 25.88 40.04
C HIS A 57 -10.85 26.14 41.56
N THR A 58 -11.62 25.43 42.39
CA THR A 58 -11.71 25.65 43.84
C THR A 58 -11.65 24.35 44.63
N ASN A 59 -10.87 24.36 45.71
CA ASN A 59 -10.63 23.18 46.56
C ASN A 59 -11.88 22.77 47.38
N ASN A 60 -12.77 23.72 47.69
CA ASN A 60 -14.05 23.45 48.38
C ASN A 60 -15.10 22.74 47.50
N SER A 61 -14.78 22.48 46.22
CA SER A 61 -15.68 21.88 45.24
C SER A 61 -15.42 20.38 45.02
N CYS A 62 -14.57 19.74 45.84
CA CYS A 62 -14.35 18.28 45.84
C CYS A 62 -15.08 17.63 47.03
N PRO A 63 -16.30 17.09 46.84
CA PRO A 63 -17.12 16.55 47.93
C PRO A 63 -16.48 15.40 48.71
N ARG A 64 -15.64 14.58 48.07
CA ARG A 64 -15.13 13.34 48.67
C ARG A 64 -13.70 13.43 49.22
N GLN A 65 -13.07 14.61 49.13
CA GLN A 65 -11.67 14.89 49.47
C GLN A 65 -10.65 13.99 48.72
N HIS A 66 -9.39 14.43 48.60
CA HIS A 66 -8.35 14.03 47.62
C HIS A 66 -8.35 14.85 46.31
N THR A 67 -7.64 15.97 46.38
CA THR A 67 -7.40 16.88 45.26
C THR A 67 -5.97 16.73 44.76
N ILE A 68 -5.79 16.68 43.44
CA ILE A 68 -4.48 16.87 42.80
C ILE A 68 -4.41 18.30 42.31
N HIS A 69 -3.38 19.01 42.74
CA HIS A 69 -3.20 20.42 42.49
C HIS A 69 -2.55 20.69 41.14
N ASN A 70 -2.86 21.84 40.55
CA ASN A 70 -2.23 22.30 39.34
C ASN A 70 -0.72 22.42 39.50
N SER A 71 0.04 22.21 38.41
CA SER A 71 1.50 22.34 38.42
C SER A 71 2.01 23.72 38.83
N LEU A 72 1.19 24.77 38.70
CA LEU A 72 1.50 26.14 39.10
C LEU A 72 1.36 26.40 40.62
N GLU A 73 0.76 25.47 41.38
CA GLU A 73 0.52 25.64 42.83
C GLU A 73 1.68 25.06 43.67
N ASP A 74 2.80 25.79 43.76
CA ASP A 74 4.08 25.33 44.33
C ASP A 74 4.07 24.89 45.82
N HIS A 75 3.04 25.24 46.58
CA HIS A 75 2.96 24.97 48.03
C HIS A 75 1.98 23.84 48.40
N LEU A 76 1.39 23.17 47.40
CA LEU A 76 0.37 22.15 47.61
C LEU A 76 0.83 20.82 46.99
N GLU A 77 0.49 19.73 47.66
CA GLU A 77 0.79 18.34 47.24
C GLU A 77 -0.44 17.46 47.53
N PRO A 78 -0.73 16.45 46.70
CA PRO A 78 0.00 16.08 45.48
C PRO A 78 -0.29 17.05 44.32
N ARG A 79 0.70 17.36 43.46
CA ARG A 79 0.52 18.28 42.32
C ARG A 79 1.04 17.77 40.97
N GLY A 80 0.51 18.36 39.91
CA GLY A 80 0.94 18.18 38.53
C GLY A 80 0.57 16.82 37.90
N PRO A 81 0.84 16.65 36.59
CA PRO A 81 0.40 15.47 35.84
C PRO A 81 0.96 14.13 36.35
N ASP A 82 2.17 14.13 36.91
CA ASP A 82 2.79 12.90 37.43
C ASP A 82 2.13 12.35 38.70
N SER A 83 1.30 13.16 39.36
CA SER A 83 0.51 12.76 40.52
C SER A 83 -0.85 12.15 40.14
N CYS A 84 -1.24 12.21 38.87
CA CYS A 84 -2.51 11.64 38.40
C CYS A 84 -2.49 10.11 38.43
N PRO A 85 -3.62 9.47 38.80
CA PRO A 85 -3.78 8.03 38.65
C PRO A 85 -3.74 7.68 37.16
N CYS A 86 -2.81 6.81 36.76
CA CYS A 86 -2.56 6.57 35.34
C CYS A 86 -2.15 5.13 35.05
N VAL A 87 -2.66 4.56 33.95
CA VAL A 87 -2.09 3.37 33.30
C VAL A 87 -1.16 3.80 32.17
N TRP A 88 0.11 3.40 32.26
CA TRP A 88 1.18 4.00 31.46
C TRP A 88 1.84 3.06 30.47
N ALA A 89 1.74 1.74 30.68
CA ALA A 89 2.31 0.75 29.77
C ALA A 89 1.55 -0.59 29.78
N LEU A 90 1.80 -1.38 28.74
CA LEU A 90 1.47 -2.79 28.68
C LEU A 90 2.69 -3.59 29.18
N GLN A 91 2.48 -4.43 30.19
CA GLN A 91 3.48 -5.42 30.59
C GLN A 91 3.44 -6.64 29.65
N SER A 92 2.26 -6.99 29.15
CA SER A 92 2.09 -7.97 28.08
C SER A 92 2.53 -7.41 26.73
N SER A 93 2.73 -8.28 25.73
CA SER A 93 2.98 -7.84 24.35
C SER A 93 1.86 -6.89 23.87
N PRO A 94 2.19 -5.78 23.17
CA PRO A 94 1.19 -4.95 22.52
C PRO A 94 0.61 -5.60 21.27
N LEU A 95 1.31 -6.58 20.67
CA LEU A 95 0.84 -7.36 19.53
C LEU A 95 -0.11 -8.45 20.02
N VAL A 96 -1.37 -8.40 19.59
CA VAL A 96 -2.43 -9.33 20.00
C VAL A 96 -2.97 -10.08 18.78
N PRO A 97 -2.75 -11.40 18.67
CA PRO A 97 -3.24 -12.18 17.55
C PRO A 97 -4.76 -12.33 17.56
N MET A 98 -5.37 -12.12 16.41
CA MET A 98 -6.80 -12.35 16.19
C MET A 98 -7.14 -13.84 16.29
N GLY A 99 -8.30 -14.14 16.86
CA GLY A 99 -8.77 -15.51 17.02
C GLY A 99 -8.03 -16.33 18.07
N PHE A 100 -7.17 -15.72 18.89
CA PHE A 100 -6.46 -16.40 19.98
C PHE A 100 -6.79 -15.79 21.35
N LEU A 101 -6.85 -16.64 22.37
CA LEU A 101 -7.18 -16.20 23.74
C LEU A 101 -5.96 -15.50 24.34
N SER A 102 -6.00 -14.18 24.39
CA SER A 102 -4.85 -13.36 24.78
C SER A 102 -5.09 -12.69 26.13
N PRO A 103 -4.25 -12.94 27.16
CA PRO A 103 -4.27 -12.17 28.40
C PRO A 103 -3.64 -10.80 28.17
N LEU A 104 -4.16 -9.78 28.84
CA LEU A 104 -3.63 -8.42 28.79
C LEU A 104 -3.23 -7.98 30.18
N THR A 105 -2.06 -7.36 30.30
CA THR A 105 -1.55 -6.87 31.58
C THR A 105 -1.10 -5.43 31.45
N LEU A 106 -1.74 -4.54 32.22
CA LEU A 106 -1.46 -3.11 32.24
C LEU A 106 -0.68 -2.73 33.51
N LEU A 107 0.23 -1.77 33.37
CA LEU A 107 0.95 -1.16 34.48
C LEU A 107 0.37 0.21 34.80
N GLY A 108 0.14 0.48 36.07
CA GLY A 108 -0.39 1.74 36.58
C GLY A 108 0.36 2.27 37.79
N ARG A 109 0.08 3.54 38.11
CA ARG A 109 0.66 4.29 39.24
C ARG A 109 -0.38 5.20 39.90
N ASN A 110 -0.12 5.63 41.14
CA ASN A 110 -0.93 6.57 41.93
C ASN A 110 -2.40 6.13 42.11
N LEU A 111 -2.64 4.85 42.35
CA LEU A 111 -4.00 4.29 42.49
C LEU A 111 -4.40 4.02 43.94
N ASP A 112 -3.54 4.31 44.92
CA ASP A 112 -3.79 4.19 46.36
C ASP A 112 -4.90 5.13 46.86
N MET A 113 -5.13 6.23 46.15
CA MET A 113 -6.21 7.19 46.41
C MET A 113 -7.61 6.59 46.24
N PHE A 114 -7.74 5.47 45.53
CA PHE A 114 -8.99 4.80 45.28
C PHE A 114 -9.33 3.79 46.39
N GLN A 115 -10.19 4.21 47.32
CA GLN A 115 -10.69 3.35 48.40
C GLN A 115 -11.97 2.59 47.97
N GLY A 116 -12.25 1.43 48.57
CA GLY A 116 -13.47 0.63 48.34
C GLY A 116 -13.31 -0.58 47.40
N GLU A 117 -14.38 -1.39 47.28
CA GLU A 117 -14.40 -2.69 46.58
C GLU A 117 -14.84 -2.60 45.11
N GLU A 118 -14.83 -1.40 44.50
CA GLU A 118 -15.19 -1.26 43.09
C GLU A 118 -14.20 -2.01 42.18
N GLN A 119 -14.76 -2.78 41.25
CA GLN A 119 -14.00 -3.59 40.31
C GLN A 119 -13.35 -2.72 39.22
N TYR A 120 -12.16 -3.13 38.82
CA TYR A 120 -11.45 -2.58 37.68
C TYR A 120 -11.80 -3.37 36.42
N VAL A 121 -11.92 -2.65 35.31
CA VAL A 121 -12.26 -3.19 33.99
C VAL A 121 -11.31 -2.58 32.98
N CYS A 122 -10.63 -3.42 32.21
CA CYS A 122 -9.89 -2.98 31.04
C CYS A 122 -10.88 -2.77 29.89
N VAL A 123 -10.83 -1.61 29.25
CA VAL A 123 -11.70 -1.29 28.13
C VAL A 123 -10.86 -1.18 26.86
N VAL A 124 -11.18 -2.01 25.88
CA VAL A 124 -10.56 -1.97 24.55
C VAL A 124 -11.58 -1.41 23.57
N VAL A 125 -11.20 -0.38 22.83
CA VAL A 125 -12.11 0.26 21.85
C VAL A 125 -11.81 -0.27 20.46
N VAL A 126 -12.77 -0.93 19.84
CA VAL A 126 -12.66 -1.48 18.48
C VAL A 126 -13.80 -0.94 17.63
N GLU A 127 -13.48 -0.25 16.54
CA GLU A 127 -14.45 0.40 15.64
C GLU A 127 -15.47 1.34 16.33
N GLY A 128 -15.10 1.88 17.50
CA GLY A 128 -15.97 2.76 18.29
C GLY A 128 -16.81 2.05 19.35
N GLU A 129 -16.77 0.71 19.38
CA GLU A 129 -17.44 -0.11 20.39
C GLU A 129 -16.49 -0.43 21.56
N GLU A 130 -17.01 -0.35 22.79
CA GLU A 130 -16.26 -0.64 24.01
C GLU A 130 -16.37 -2.12 24.40
N LEU A 131 -15.25 -2.84 24.35
CA LEU A 131 -15.13 -4.18 24.92
C LEU A 131 -14.60 -4.10 26.36
N LYS A 132 -15.39 -4.60 27.31
CA LYS A 132 -15.09 -4.57 28.74
C LYS A 132 -14.58 -5.92 29.24
N LEU A 133 -13.36 -5.93 29.77
CA LEU A 133 -12.67 -7.10 30.31
C LEU A 133 -12.44 -6.92 31.81
N ASN A 134 -12.93 -7.84 32.63
CA ASN A 134 -12.74 -7.76 34.08
C ASN A 134 -11.25 -7.80 34.41
N ALA A 135 -10.79 -6.98 35.35
CA ALA A 135 -9.38 -6.92 35.73
C ALA A 135 -9.16 -7.28 37.20
N THR A 136 -8.12 -8.06 37.47
CA THR A 136 -7.60 -8.28 38.81
C THR A 136 -6.42 -7.34 39.08
N LEU A 137 -6.34 -6.83 40.30
CA LEU A 137 -5.31 -5.88 40.71
C LEU A 137 -4.28 -6.55 41.63
N GLU A 138 -3.01 -6.39 41.28
CA GLU A 138 -1.87 -6.73 42.13
C GLU A 138 -1.04 -5.47 42.38
N LYS A 139 -0.58 -5.27 43.62
CA LYS A 139 0.26 -4.13 43.99
C LYS A 139 1.63 -4.62 44.37
N ASP A 140 2.66 -4.08 43.72
CA ASP A 140 4.04 -4.26 44.14
C ASP A 140 4.37 -3.24 45.26
N PRO A 141 4.64 -3.70 46.50
CA PRO A 141 4.92 -2.82 47.62
C PRO A 141 6.28 -2.14 47.54
N GLU A 142 7.24 -2.66 46.77
CA GLU A 142 8.59 -2.09 46.65
C GLU A 142 8.62 -0.95 45.64
N THR A 143 8.02 -1.15 44.48
CA THR A 143 8.01 -0.17 43.39
C THR A 143 6.79 0.76 43.42
N MET A 144 5.80 0.46 44.28
CA MET A 144 4.49 1.12 44.31
C MET A 144 3.76 1.08 42.94
N THR A 145 4.07 0.07 42.13
CA THR A 145 3.44 -0.18 40.83
C THR A 145 2.19 -1.04 40.99
N TYR A 146 1.16 -0.72 40.21
CA TYR A 146 -0.08 -1.48 40.15
C TYR A 146 -0.14 -2.27 38.85
N THR A 147 -0.36 -3.57 38.95
CA THR A 147 -0.47 -4.48 37.81
C THR A 147 -1.93 -4.91 37.68
N PHE A 148 -2.53 -4.65 36.52
CA PHE A 148 -3.90 -5.03 36.20
C PHE A 148 -3.89 -6.15 35.18
N THR A 149 -4.32 -7.34 35.60
CA THR A 149 -4.46 -8.49 34.70
C THR A 149 -5.90 -8.61 34.25
N CYS A 150 -6.14 -8.29 32.98
CA CYS A 150 -7.46 -8.36 32.36
C CYS A 150 -7.82 -9.82 32.00
N SER A 151 -9.11 -10.15 32.07
CA SER A 151 -9.62 -11.45 31.64
C SER A 151 -9.26 -11.70 30.19
N ALA A 152 -8.66 -12.87 29.91
CA ALA A 152 -8.22 -13.22 28.57
C ALA A 152 -9.41 -13.22 27.59
N HIS A 153 -9.20 -12.65 26.41
CA HIS A 153 -10.25 -12.50 25.41
C HIS A 153 -9.75 -12.92 24.02
N LYS A 154 -10.69 -13.40 23.21
CA LYS A 154 -10.46 -13.82 21.83
C LYS A 154 -11.03 -12.76 20.88
N PHE A 155 -10.18 -11.87 20.40
CA PHE A 155 -10.58 -10.80 19.48
C PHE A 155 -10.94 -11.39 18.10
N GLN A 156 -12.13 -11.07 17.58
CA GLN A 156 -12.62 -11.53 16.28
C GLN A 156 -13.38 -10.41 15.57
N TYR A 157 -12.67 -9.67 14.75
CA TYR A 157 -13.14 -8.48 14.04
C TYR A 157 -12.55 -8.50 12.62
N PRO A 158 -13.31 -8.12 11.60
CA PRO A 158 -12.82 -8.12 10.23
C PRO A 158 -11.81 -6.98 10.06
N VAL A 159 -10.53 -7.31 9.94
CA VAL A 159 -9.48 -6.32 9.64
C VAL A 159 -9.17 -6.31 8.15
N LYS A 160 -9.03 -5.11 7.56
CA LYS A 160 -8.69 -4.93 6.13
C LYS A 160 -7.18 -4.91 5.88
N GLN A 161 -6.41 -4.72 6.94
CA GLN A 161 -4.95 -4.65 6.94
C GLN A 161 -4.43 -5.64 7.97
N LEU A 162 -3.13 -5.98 7.89
CA LEU A 162 -2.47 -6.90 8.81
C LEU A 162 -2.69 -6.50 10.28
N GLU A 163 -2.71 -5.20 10.57
CA GLU A 163 -2.85 -4.63 11.91
C GLU A 163 -4.02 -3.67 12.04
N TYR A 164 -4.56 -3.59 13.25
CA TYR A 164 -5.51 -2.60 13.71
C TYR A 164 -5.09 -2.06 15.08
N SER A 165 -4.92 -0.74 15.17
CA SER A 165 -4.49 -0.08 16.40
C SER A 165 -5.68 0.28 17.29
N ALA A 166 -5.90 -0.48 18.36
CA ALA A 166 -7.00 -0.31 19.30
C ALA A 166 -6.56 0.43 20.58
N PRO A 167 -7.20 1.55 20.97
CA PRO A 167 -6.98 2.15 22.28
C PRO A 167 -7.34 1.17 23.40
N ILE A 168 -6.56 1.19 24.48
CA ILE A 168 -6.88 0.49 25.72
C ILE A 168 -6.76 1.46 26.89
N TYR A 169 -7.74 1.40 27.80
CA TYR A 169 -7.71 2.15 29.05
C TYR A 169 -8.29 1.35 30.19
N LEU A 170 -8.18 1.89 31.39
CA LEU A 170 -8.70 1.28 32.61
C LEU A 170 -9.90 2.07 33.12
N GLN A 171 -10.96 1.37 33.49
CA GLN A 171 -12.17 1.92 34.08
C GLN A 171 -12.37 1.32 35.47
N ARG A 172 -12.74 2.16 36.44
CA ARG A 172 -13.17 1.74 37.78
C ARG A 172 -14.58 2.25 38.02
N GLY A 173 -15.55 1.35 38.19
CA GLY A 173 -16.96 1.73 38.25
C GLY A 173 -17.38 2.52 36.99
N SER A 174 -17.74 3.80 37.15
CA SER A 174 -18.05 4.71 36.03
C SER A 174 -16.90 5.64 35.61
N HIS A 175 -15.76 5.57 36.31
CA HIS A 175 -14.65 6.51 36.14
C HIS A 175 -13.58 5.96 35.20
N HIS A 176 -13.19 6.76 34.22
CA HIS A 176 -12.03 6.54 33.36
C HIS A 176 -10.77 6.93 34.15
N ILE A 177 -9.81 6.00 34.26
CA ILE A 177 -8.48 6.26 34.78
C ILE A 177 -7.59 6.74 33.62
N ASP A 178 -6.85 7.83 33.82
CA ASP A 178 -6.00 8.36 32.76
C ASP A 178 -5.08 7.28 32.14
N SER A 179 -4.92 7.32 30.83
CA SER A 179 -3.97 6.49 30.10
C SER A 179 -2.83 7.33 29.54
N ALA A 180 -1.65 6.74 29.37
CA ALA A 180 -0.61 7.36 28.54
C ALA A 180 -1.10 7.56 27.09
N PRO A 181 -0.72 8.66 26.42
CA PRO A 181 -1.31 9.08 25.13
C PRO A 181 -1.12 8.08 23.97
N ASN A 182 -0.19 7.12 24.08
CA ASN A 182 0.09 6.11 23.06
C ASN A 182 -0.19 4.68 23.54
N LEU A 183 -0.93 4.51 24.64
CA LEU A 183 -1.26 3.19 25.16
C LEU A 183 -2.31 2.52 24.26
N ARG A 184 -1.85 1.61 23.40
CA ARG A 184 -2.67 0.94 22.37
C ARG A 184 -2.24 -0.50 22.20
N LEU A 185 -3.20 -1.34 21.82
CA LEU A 185 -2.97 -2.68 21.31
C LEU A 185 -2.85 -2.64 19.79
N GLN A 186 -2.02 -3.51 19.24
CA GLN A 186 -2.00 -3.81 17.81
C GLN A 186 -2.63 -5.18 17.62
N LEU A 187 -3.92 -5.18 17.27
CA LEU A 187 -4.63 -6.40 16.91
C LEU A 187 -4.17 -6.80 15.50
N TYR A 188 -3.72 -8.03 15.31
CA TYR A 188 -3.23 -8.47 13.98
C TYR A 188 -3.78 -9.83 13.57
N ASP A 189 -3.98 -10.00 12.26
CA ASP A 189 -4.48 -11.25 11.68
C ASP A 189 -3.51 -11.75 10.61
N CYS A 190 -2.80 -12.84 10.92
CA CYS A 190 -1.85 -13.47 10.00
C CYS A 190 -2.48 -13.86 8.66
N SER A 191 -3.79 -14.09 8.61
CA SER A 191 -4.50 -14.49 7.38
C SER A 191 -4.71 -13.33 6.40
N VAL A 192 -4.57 -12.08 6.88
CA VAL A 192 -4.85 -10.89 6.06
C VAL A 192 -3.62 -10.46 5.28
N GLY A 193 -3.77 -10.40 3.96
CA GLY A 193 -2.73 -9.98 3.03
C GLY A 193 -1.78 -11.10 2.57
N GLN A 194 -1.86 -12.29 3.17
CA GLN A 194 -1.01 -13.44 2.83
C GLN A 194 -1.83 -14.51 2.12
N SER A 195 -1.57 -14.68 0.83
CA SER A 195 -2.31 -15.62 -0.04
C SER A 195 -1.65 -16.99 -0.18
N ASP A 196 -0.39 -17.11 0.21
CA ASP A 196 0.36 -18.36 0.11
C ASP A 196 1.47 -18.48 1.18
N CYS A 197 2.18 -19.61 1.15
CA CYS A 197 3.19 -19.95 2.15
C CYS A 197 4.36 -18.98 2.15
N SER A 198 4.88 -18.58 0.98
CA SER A 198 6.04 -17.70 0.94
C SER A 198 5.70 -16.29 1.40
N GLN A 199 4.50 -15.78 1.10
CA GLN A 199 4.05 -14.51 1.69
C GLN A 199 3.89 -14.60 3.20
N CYS A 200 3.29 -15.68 3.70
CA CYS A 200 3.11 -15.91 5.13
C CYS A 200 4.44 -15.94 5.89
N ARG A 201 5.43 -16.65 5.34
CA ARG A 201 6.77 -16.75 5.95
C ARG A 201 7.61 -15.48 5.80
N ALA A 202 7.27 -14.60 4.86
CA ALA A 202 7.91 -13.30 4.73
C ALA A 202 7.41 -12.28 5.76
N VAL A 203 6.33 -12.58 6.50
CA VAL A 203 5.87 -11.76 7.63
C VAL A 203 6.96 -11.75 8.71
N SER A 204 7.16 -10.58 9.35
CA SER A 204 8.13 -10.43 10.44
C SER A 204 7.91 -11.48 11.53
N SER A 205 9.01 -12.02 12.06
CA SER A 205 8.96 -13.08 13.06
C SER A 205 8.31 -12.65 14.38
N GLU A 206 8.22 -11.34 14.64
CA GLU A 206 7.56 -10.77 15.84
C GLU A 206 6.06 -11.09 15.92
N TYR A 207 5.38 -11.28 14.78
CA TYR A 207 3.96 -11.65 14.74
C TYR A 207 3.75 -13.15 14.98
N GLY A 208 4.81 -13.97 14.91
CA GLY A 208 4.70 -15.43 15.07
C GLY A 208 3.73 -16.08 14.09
N CYS A 209 3.62 -15.53 12.87
CA CYS A 209 2.79 -16.10 11.80
C CYS A 209 3.49 -17.31 11.18
N VAL A 210 2.74 -18.39 10.94
CA VAL A 210 3.24 -19.61 10.30
C VAL A 210 2.24 -20.10 9.25
N TRP A 211 2.76 -20.76 8.23
CA TRP A 211 1.92 -21.45 7.26
C TRP A 211 1.45 -22.78 7.84
N CYS A 212 0.16 -22.88 8.15
CA CYS A 212 -0.45 -24.09 8.67
C CYS A 212 -0.97 -24.92 7.50
N GLY A 213 -0.30 -26.03 7.20
CA GLY A 213 -0.76 -27.01 6.21
C GLY A 213 -1.89 -27.88 6.77
N GLY A 214 -2.74 -28.43 5.89
CA GLY A 214 -3.85 -29.31 6.29
C GLY A 214 -5.01 -29.26 5.31
N GLU A 215 -6.22 -29.59 5.80
CA GLU A 215 -7.46 -29.51 5.00
C GLU A 215 -7.81 -28.07 4.57
N SER A 216 -7.45 -27.10 5.40
CA SER A 216 -7.59 -25.66 5.12
C SER A 216 -6.23 -24.97 5.26
N PRO A 217 -5.38 -25.00 4.23
CA PRO A 217 -4.06 -24.39 4.30
C PRO A 217 -4.19 -22.86 4.40
N GLY A 218 -3.42 -22.25 5.29
CA GLY A 218 -3.46 -20.80 5.48
C GLY A 218 -2.41 -20.26 6.42
N CYS A 219 -2.25 -18.93 6.42
CA CYS A 219 -1.35 -18.24 7.33
C CYS A 219 -2.06 -17.94 8.64
N VAL A 220 -1.55 -18.49 9.75
CA VAL A 220 -2.16 -18.38 11.07
C VAL A 220 -1.11 -18.08 12.13
N PHE A 221 -1.55 -17.61 13.30
CA PHE A 221 -0.66 -17.49 14.45
C PHE A 221 -0.17 -18.88 14.90
N HIS A 222 1.12 -19.03 15.23
CA HIS A 222 1.76 -20.33 15.46
C HIS A 222 1.03 -21.23 16.49
N LEU A 223 0.53 -20.67 17.59
CA LEU A 223 -0.21 -21.44 18.61
C LEU A 223 -1.63 -21.85 18.17
N SER A 224 -2.12 -21.32 17.04
CA SER A 224 -3.41 -21.68 16.46
C SER A 224 -3.32 -22.84 15.46
N CYS A 225 -2.10 -23.22 15.05
CA CYS A 225 -1.91 -24.33 14.13
C CYS A 225 -1.94 -25.67 14.88
N THR A 226 -2.98 -26.49 14.62
CA THR A 226 -3.20 -27.78 15.30
C THR A 226 -2.63 -28.98 14.55
N SER A 227 -2.39 -28.85 13.25
CA SER A 227 -1.58 -29.80 12.49
C SER A 227 -0.10 -29.59 12.84
N SER A 228 0.75 -30.58 12.57
CA SER A 228 2.19 -30.30 12.56
C SER A 228 2.38 -29.10 11.61
N PRO A 229 3.02 -27.99 12.03
CA PRO A 229 3.44 -26.99 11.07
C PRO A 229 4.12 -27.75 9.93
N GLY A 230 3.82 -27.38 8.68
CA GLY A 230 4.51 -27.99 7.54
C GLY A 230 6.00 -28.05 7.85
N PRO A 231 6.74 -29.11 7.44
CA PRO A 231 8.15 -29.25 7.79
C PRO A 231 8.83 -27.90 7.66
N ALA A 232 9.55 -27.47 8.71
CA ALA A 232 9.90 -26.08 9.01
C ALA A 232 10.53 -25.29 7.84
N ASP A 233 10.93 -25.97 6.77
CA ASP A 233 11.70 -25.45 5.66
C ASP A 233 11.03 -25.46 4.28
N ALA A 234 9.94 -26.21 4.01
CA ALA A 234 9.47 -26.37 2.62
C ALA A 234 8.05 -25.83 2.39
N CYS A 235 7.95 -24.63 1.83
CA CYS A 235 6.72 -24.19 1.16
C CYS A 235 6.40 -25.12 -0.03
N PRO A 236 5.12 -25.21 -0.46
CA PRO A 236 4.78 -25.95 -1.67
C PRO A 236 5.58 -25.45 -2.88
N PRO A 237 5.79 -26.29 -3.90
CA PRO A 237 6.44 -25.88 -5.13
C PRO A 237 5.79 -24.63 -5.73
N PRO A 238 6.58 -23.74 -6.37
CA PRO A 238 6.04 -22.55 -7.01
C PRO A 238 4.96 -22.90 -8.03
N GLN A 239 3.86 -22.14 -8.04
CA GLN A 239 2.77 -22.36 -8.98
C GLN A 239 2.68 -21.18 -9.95
N ILE A 240 2.91 -21.43 -11.23
CA ILE A 240 2.89 -20.38 -12.26
C ILE A 240 1.48 -20.32 -12.87
N ILE A 241 0.82 -19.18 -12.70
CA ILE A 241 -0.57 -18.96 -13.11
C ILE A 241 -0.63 -18.29 -14.48
N GLN A 242 0.21 -17.29 -14.73
CA GLN A 242 0.16 -16.50 -15.96
C GLN A 242 1.56 -16.02 -16.37
N ILE A 243 1.81 -15.99 -17.68
CA ILE A 243 3.05 -15.47 -18.28
C ILE A 243 2.67 -14.38 -19.28
N GLN A 244 3.33 -13.23 -19.21
CA GLN A 244 3.10 -12.12 -20.14
C GLN A 244 4.39 -11.37 -20.49
N PRO A 245 4.75 -11.22 -21.78
CA PRO A 245 4.09 -11.81 -22.95
C PRO A 245 4.33 -13.32 -23.05
N VAL A 246 3.62 -13.98 -23.96
CA VAL A 246 3.73 -15.43 -24.21
C VAL A 246 4.75 -15.76 -25.32
N SER A 247 5.29 -14.73 -25.97
CA SER A 247 6.35 -14.84 -26.96
C SER A 247 7.33 -13.68 -26.87
N GLY A 248 8.53 -13.86 -27.42
CA GLY A 248 9.58 -12.84 -27.47
C GLY A 248 10.59 -13.13 -28.58
N PRO A 249 11.41 -12.13 -28.95
CA PRO A 249 12.39 -12.28 -30.02
C PRO A 249 13.51 -13.25 -29.63
N VAL A 250 14.09 -13.96 -30.60
CA VAL A 250 15.23 -14.88 -30.42
C VAL A 250 16.48 -14.21 -29.81
N GLU A 251 16.62 -12.89 -30.00
CA GLU A 251 17.68 -12.08 -29.39
C GLU A 251 17.47 -11.79 -27.90
N GLY A 252 16.28 -12.09 -27.35
CA GLY A 252 15.93 -11.79 -25.97
C GLY A 252 15.82 -10.28 -25.69
N GLY A 253 16.17 -9.87 -24.48
CA GLY A 253 16.22 -8.46 -24.07
C GLY A 253 14.86 -7.82 -23.74
N VAL A 254 13.75 -8.49 -24.04
CA VAL A 254 12.40 -8.11 -23.58
C VAL A 254 12.13 -8.63 -22.17
N LEU A 255 11.20 -7.97 -21.48
CA LEU A 255 10.77 -8.35 -20.12
C LEU A 255 9.59 -9.32 -20.17
N VAL A 256 9.73 -10.43 -19.47
CA VAL A 256 8.64 -11.37 -19.20
C VAL A 256 8.20 -11.22 -17.75
N THR A 257 6.90 -11.08 -17.55
CA THR A 257 6.24 -11.03 -16.26
C THR A 257 5.59 -12.38 -15.99
N ILE A 258 5.92 -12.97 -14.86
CA ILE A 258 5.46 -14.27 -14.39
C ILE A 258 4.63 -13.99 -13.14
N HIS A 259 3.37 -14.40 -13.16
CA HIS A 259 2.46 -14.33 -12.00
C HIS A 259 2.20 -15.73 -11.48
N GLY A 260 2.12 -15.86 -10.16
CA GLY A 260 2.01 -17.15 -9.50
C GLY A 260 1.83 -17.06 -8.00
N SER A 261 2.09 -18.18 -7.33
CA SER A 261 2.14 -18.33 -5.89
C SER A 261 3.36 -19.14 -5.48
N ASN A 262 3.77 -18.99 -4.22
CA ASN A 262 4.98 -19.58 -3.64
C ASN A 262 6.27 -19.24 -4.40
N LEU A 263 6.36 -18.03 -4.99
CA LEU A 263 7.52 -17.59 -5.80
C LEU A 263 8.67 -17.01 -4.94
N GLY A 264 8.87 -17.54 -3.74
CA GLY A 264 9.92 -17.11 -2.81
C GLY A 264 9.50 -16.04 -1.81
N MET A 265 10.29 -15.93 -0.74
CA MET A 265 10.10 -14.97 0.36
C MET A 265 10.93 -13.71 0.13
N HIS A 266 12.10 -13.89 -0.51
CA HIS A 266 13.05 -12.84 -0.84
C HIS A 266 13.46 -12.92 -2.31
N TYR A 267 13.92 -11.78 -2.85
CA TYR A 267 14.41 -11.72 -4.22
C TYR A 267 15.60 -12.66 -4.46
N GLN A 268 16.44 -12.89 -3.46
CA GLN A 268 17.59 -13.80 -3.52
C GLN A 268 17.16 -15.25 -3.82
N ASP A 269 15.97 -15.65 -3.36
CA ASP A 269 15.50 -17.04 -3.50
C ASP A 269 15.28 -17.46 -4.96
N ILE A 270 15.03 -16.50 -5.86
CA ILE A 270 14.79 -16.72 -7.29
C ILE A 270 15.99 -16.41 -8.17
N GLN A 271 17.09 -15.92 -7.59
CA GLN A 271 18.27 -15.54 -8.37
C GLN A 271 18.90 -16.78 -9.01
N GLY A 272 18.98 -16.79 -10.34
CA GLY A 272 19.47 -17.94 -11.10
C GLY A 272 18.50 -19.12 -11.19
N GLY A 273 17.33 -19.04 -10.54
CA GLY A 273 16.32 -20.11 -10.52
C GLY A 273 15.26 -20.03 -11.62
N VAL A 274 15.24 -18.97 -12.43
CA VAL A 274 14.21 -18.75 -13.47
C VAL A 274 14.75 -19.10 -14.85
N THR A 275 14.03 -19.97 -15.56
CA THR A 275 14.28 -20.31 -16.96
C THR A 275 13.01 -20.23 -17.80
N VAL A 276 13.15 -19.86 -19.06
CA VAL A 276 12.08 -19.72 -20.04
C VAL A 276 12.47 -20.55 -21.26
N ALA A 277 11.69 -21.57 -21.59
CA ALA A 277 12.01 -22.54 -22.64
C ALA A 277 13.43 -23.15 -22.51
N GLY A 278 13.87 -23.39 -21.27
CA GLY A 278 15.20 -23.93 -20.96
C GLY A 278 16.35 -22.90 -21.01
N ILE A 279 16.06 -21.64 -21.31
CA ILE A 279 17.05 -20.55 -21.36
C ILE A 279 16.96 -19.74 -20.07
N SER A 280 18.09 -19.35 -19.49
CA SER A 280 18.10 -18.53 -18.27
C SER A 280 17.36 -17.20 -18.49
N CYS A 281 16.57 -16.78 -17.49
CA CYS A 281 15.92 -15.47 -17.47
C CYS A 281 16.34 -14.73 -16.21
N LEU A 282 16.84 -13.50 -16.36
CA LEU A 282 17.45 -12.77 -15.25
C LEU A 282 16.42 -11.91 -14.49
N PRO A 283 16.01 -12.28 -13.26
CA PRO A 283 14.98 -11.56 -12.53
C PRO A 283 15.42 -10.15 -12.15
N GLN A 284 14.49 -9.19 -12.16
CA GLN A 284 14.74 -7.79 -11.85
C GLN A 284 14.25 -7.45 -10.44
N PRO A 285 15.09 -6.82 -9.58
CA PRO A 285 14.70 -6.53 -8.19
C PRO A 285 13.42 -5.68 -8.08
N HIS A 286 13.30 -4.64 -8.90
CA HIS A 286 12.13 -3.75 -8.93
C HIS A 286 10.86 -4.42 -9.50
N GLY A 287 11.03 -5.54 -10.19
CA GLY A 287 9.95 -6.31 -10.79
C GLY A 287 9.44 -7.45 -9.92
N TYR A 288 10.12 -7.74 -8.81
CA TYR A 288 9.75 -8.78 -7.87
C TYR A 288 8.72 -8.27 -6.86
N LEU A 289 7.60 -8.97 -6.73
CA LEU A 289 6.69 -8.86 -5.59
C LEU A 289 6.69 -10.20 -4.88
N ILE A 290 6.84 -10.16 -3.55
CA ILE A 290 6.97 -11.34 -2.70
C ILE A 290 5.90 -12.37 -3.09
N SER A 291 6.39 -13.54 -3.48
CA SER A 291 5.63 -14.72 -3.89
C SER A 291 4.68 -14.60 -5.10
N THR A 292 4.33 -13.39 -5.54
CA THR A 292 3.20 -13.18 -6.46
C THR A 292 3.60 -12.79 -7.87
N ARG A 293 4.77 -12.17 -8.04
CA ARG A 293 5.21 -11.67 -9.35
C ARG A 293 6.72 -11.66 -9.47
N ILE A 294 7.21 -12.19 -10.59
CA ILE A 294 8.59 -12.07 -11.04
C ILE A 294 8.57 -11.33 -12.38
N VAL A 295 9.46 -10.35 -12.57
CA VAL A 295 9.77 -9.84 -13.91
C VAL A 295 11.22 -10.19 -14.21
N CYS A 296 11.47 -10.81 -15.35
CA CYS A 296 12.82 -11.21 -15.74
C CYS A 296 13.14 -10.79 -17.19
N VAL A 297 14.42 -10.58 -17.47
CA VAL A 297 14.92 -10.23 -18.80
C VAL A 297 15.29 -11.52 -19.55
N LEU A 298 14.66 -11.75 -20.70
CA LEU A 298 14.99 -12.89 -21.55
C LEU A 298 16.43 -12.82 -22.04
N GLN A 299 17.11 -13.95 -21.99
CA GLN A 299 18.41 -14.09 -22.64
C GLN A 299 18.25 -14.63 -24.08
N PRO A 300 19.23 -14.41 -24.97
CA PRO A 300 19.17 -14.88 -26.35
C PRO A 300 19.03 -16.40 -26.46
N SER A 301 18.10 -16.89 -27.28
CA SER A 301 17.89 -18.32 -27.56
C SER A 301 18.72 -18.86 -28.72
N LYS A 302 19.30 -17.97 -29.54
CA LYS A 302 19.99 -18.23 -30.82
C LYS A 302 19.11 -18.74 -31.96
N GLN A 303 18.01 -19.43 -31.67
CA GLN A 303 17.05 -19.96 -32.63
C GLN A 303 15.64 -19.94 -32.04
N GLU A 304 14.63 -20.11 -32.88
CA GLU A 304 13.26 -20.29 -32.40
C GLU A 304 13.17 -21.51 -31.48
N ALA A 305 12.45 -21.35 -30.38
CA ALA A 305 12.33 -22.36 -29.33
C ALA A 305 10.99 -22.19 -28.62
N GLU A 306 10.42 -23.29 -28.17
CA GLU A 306 9.19 -23.29 -27.38
C GLU A 306 9.37 -24.18 -26.17
N GLY A 307 8.90 -23.72 -25.02
CA GLY A 307 8.93 -24.52 -23.81
C GLY A 307 8.31 -23.83 -22.61
N PRO A 308 8.22 -24.53 -21.47
CA PRO A 308 7.64 -23.97 -20.27
C PRO A 308 8.55 -22.92 -19.63
N VAL A 309 7.97 -22.11 -18.76
CA VAL A 309 8.69 -21.32 -17.76
C VAL A 309 8.87 -22.20 -16.53
N ILE A 310 10.08 -22.26 -16.00
CA ILE A 310 10.43 -22.98 -14.78
C ILE A 310 10.98 -21.98 -13.77
N VAL A 311 10.47 -22.03 -12.54
CA VAL A 311 10.91 -21.21 -11.42
C VAL A 311 11.32 -22.13 -10.28
N ALA A 312 12.62 -22.16 -9.97
CA ALA A 312 13.17 -22.78 -8.78
C ALA A 312 13.32 -21.73 -7.68
N VAL A 313 12.92 -22.07 -6.45
CA VAL A 313 12.97 -21.19 -5.28
C VAL A 313 13.74 -21.93 -4.18
N GLY A 314 14.97 -21.50 -3.90
CA GLY A 314 15.86 -22.21 -2.97
C GLY A 314 15.97 -23.71 -3.29
N ASP A 315 15.77 -24.56 -2.28
CA ASP A 315 15.83 -26.02 -2.41
C ASP A 315 14.45 -26.69 -2.68
N SER A 316 13.40 -25.90 -2.94
CA SER A 316 12.09 -26.45 -3.27
C SER A 316 12.05 -27.05 -4.67
N GLU A 317 11.17 -28.04 -4.89
CA GLU A 317 10.91 -28.57 -6.23
C GLU A 317 10.50 -27.44 -7.19
N PRO A 318 11.07 -27.36 -8.41
CA PRO A 318 10.77 -26.26 -9.32
C PRO A 318 9.31 -26.23 -9.80
N GLY A 319 8.74 -25.04 -9.83
CA GLY A 319 7.45 -24.77 -10.44
C GLY A 319 7.55 -24.79 -11.96
N ARG A 320 6.56 -25.39 -12.65
CA ARG A 320 6.49 -25.44 -14.12
C ARG A 320 5.18 -24.83 -14.60
N SER A 321 5.25 -23.94 -15.59
CA SER A 321 4.06 -23.34 -16.19
C SER A 321 3.29 -24.32 -17.07
N LEU A 322 1.95 -24.18 -17.07
CA LEU A 322 1.08 -24.88 -18.02
C LEU A 322 1.17 -24.28 -19.42
N GLN A 323 1.29 -22.95 -19.49
CA GLN A 323 1.48 -22.23 -20.75
C GLN A 323 2.94 -22.28 -21.19
N SER A 324 3.18 -22.59 -22.46
CA SER A 324 4.49 -22.46 -23.09
C SER A 324 4.79 -21.00 -23.43
N PHE A 325 6.08 -20.66 -23.38
CA PHE A 325 6.63 -19.44 -23.96
C PHE A 325 7.32 -19.77 -25.28
N THR A 326 7.18 -18.91 -26.29
CA THR A 326 7.79 -19.11 -27.61
C THR A 326 8.78 -18.00 -27.95
N TYR A 327 10.04 -18.37 -28.16
CA TYR A 327 11.02 -17.55 -28.86
C TYR A 327 10.74 -17.59 -30.36
N GLN A 328 10.51 -16.43 -30.97
CA GLN A 328 10.11 -16.28 -32.37
C GLN A 328 11.02 -15.29 -33.09
N ASP A 329 11.13 -15.43 -34.42
CA ASP A 329 11.86 -14.48 -35.27
C ASP A 329 10.90 -13.74 -36.21
N PRO A 330 10.30 -12.61 -35.76
CA PRO A 330 9.32 -11.89 -36.56
C PRO A 330 9.91 -11.38 -37.86
N GLN A 331 9.17 -11.52 -38.96
CA GLN A 331 9.61 -11.09 -40.29
C GLN A 331 8.70 -10.01 -40.84
N LEU A 332 9.29 -8.99 -41.49
CA LEU A 332 8.54 -8.00 -42.25
C LEU A 332 8.56 -8.38 -43.73
N THR A 333 7.40 -8.38 -44.39
CA THR A 333 7.25 -8.85 -45.77
C THR A 333 6.92 -7.75 -46.76
N GLY A 334 6.35 -6.62 -46.33
CA GLY A 334 6.01 -5.52 -47.23
C GLY A 334 5.40 -4.30 -46.55
N ILE A 335 5.22 -3.22 -47.31
CA ILE A 335 4.57 -1.98 -46.89
C ILE A 335 3.56 -1.50 -47.93
N VAL A 336 2.46 -0.92 -47.46
CA VAL A 336 1.42 -0.30 -48.29
C VAL A 336 0.85 0.94 -47.58
N PRO A 337 0.81 2.13 -48.21
CA PRO A 337 1.43 2.46 -49.49
C PRO A 337 2.96 2.57 -49.39
N ASP A 338 3.65 2.53 -50.52
CA ASP A 338 5.11 2.67 -50.62
C ASP A 338 5.59 4.13 -50.73
N LYS A 339 4.67 5.09 -50.61
CA LYS A 339 4.95 6.53 -50.73
C LYS A 339 3.96 7.40 -49.96
N GLY A 340 4.38 8.62 -49.62
CA GLY A 340 3.55 9.64 -48.98
C GLY A 340 4.22 11.02 -48.92
N PRO A 341 3.48 12.08 -48.55
CA PRO A 341 3.99 13.45 -48.52
C PRO A 341 5.08 13.67 -47.47
N VAL A 342 6.01 14.60 -47.72
CA VAL A 342 7.03 15.06 -46.77
C VAL A 342 6.43 15.63 -45.48
N SER A 343 5.21 16.17 -45.53
CA SER A 343 4.45 16.55 -44.32
C SER A 343 4.13 15.38 -43.37
N GLY A 344 4.28 14.12 -43.80
CA GLY A 344 3.96 12.94 -43.00
C GLY A 344 2.46 12.65 -42.94
N GLY A 345 2.01 11.94 -41.91
CA GLY A 345 0.59 11.63 -41.71
C GLY A 345 0.06 10.49 -42.59
N THR A 346 0.92 9.79 -43.33
CA THR A 346 0.52 8.65 -44.15
C THR A 346 0.19 7.46 -43.26
N SER A 347 -0.98 6.85 -43.45
CA SER A 347 -1.32 5.58 -42.81
C SER A 347 -0.60 4.45 -43.53
N LEU A 348 0.50 3.99 -42.94
CA LEU A 348 1.39 2.98 -43.48
C LEU A 348 1.08 1.62 -42.86
N THR A 349 0.58 0.70 -43.66
CA THR A 349 0.41 -0.71 -43.30
C THR A 349 1.71 -1.45 -43.54
N VAL A 350 2.32 -1.97 -42.48
CA VAL A 350 3.49 -2.85 -42.53
C VAL A 350 3.01 -4.28 -42.38
N GLN A 351 3.31 -5.13 -43.35
CA GLN A 351 2.94 -6.55 -43.41
C GLN A 351 4.11 -7.43 -42.95
N GLY A 352 3.79 -8.61 -42.42
CA GLY A 352 4.79 -9.54 -41.91
C GLY A 352 4.21 -10.82 -41.30
N THR A 353 5.00 -11.48 -40.47
CA THR A 353 4.62 -12.67 -39.69
C THR A 353 5.09 -12.53 -38.25
N GLN A 354 4.34 -13.13 -37.32
CA GLN A 354 4.63 -13.11 -35.87
C GLN A 354 4.79 -11.69 -35.31
N LEU A 355 4.06 -10.70 -35.84
CA LEU A 355 4.22 -9.30 -35.40
C LEU A 355 3.70 -9.01 -33.98
N LEU A 356 3.07 -10.00 -33.34
CA LEU A 356 2.68 -9.99 -31.92
C LEU A 356 3.81 -10.44 -30.98
N THR A 357 5.03 -10.59 -31.48
CA THR A 357 6.20 -10.98 -30.67
C THR A 357 6.51 -9.93 -29.61
N GLY A 358 6.55 -10.34 -28.33
CA GLY A 358 6.79 -9.43 -27.20
C GLY A 358 5.53 -8.73 -26.70
N GLN A 359 5.68 -7.59 -26.01
CA GLN A 359 4.55 -6.76 -25.59
C GLN A 359 4.32 -5.61 -26.59
N ARG A 360 3.06 -5.18 -26.74
CA ARG A 360 2.70 -4.02 -27.58
C ARG A 360 3.48 -2.74 -27.26
N LYS A 361 3.88 -2.55 -26.00
CA LYS A 361 4.68 -1.40 -25.55
C LYS A 361 6.14 -1.44 -26.00
N ASP A 362 6.64 -2.63 -26.33
CA ASP A 362 8.02 -2.85 -26.80
C ASP A 362 8.12 -2.73 -28.33
N LEU A 363 6.98 -2.66 -29.03
CA LEU A 363 6.87 -2.48 -30.48
C LEU A 363 7.00 -1.00 -30.86
N THR A 364 8.04 -0.67 -31.62
CA THR A 364 8.25 0.68 -32.18
C THR A 364 8.57 0.58 -33.67
N ALA A 365 8.07 1.52 -34.47
CA ALA A 365 8.28 1.54 -35.92
C ALA A 365 8.92 2.85 -36.35
N TYR A 366 9.72 2.81 -37.41
CA TYR A 366 10.41 3.97 -37.97
C TYR A 366 10.46 3.91 -39.49
N VAL A 367 10.47 5.08 -40.11
CA VAL A 367 10.80 5.27 -41.53
C VAL A 367 12.09 6.08 -41.57
N GLY A 368 13.21 5.45 -41.93
CA GLY A 368 14.53 6.06 -41.72
C GLY A 368 14.80 6.29 -40.23
N GLN A 369 15.06 7.54 -39.84
CA GLN A 369 15.25 7.91 -38.42
C GLN A 369 13.97 8.46 -37.77
N GLN A 370 12.92 8.65 -38.56
CA GLN A 370 11.69 9.30 -38.15
C GLN A 370 10.74 8.26 -37.55
N PRO A 371 10.15 8.53 -36.37
CA PRO A 371 9.22 7.60 -35.75
C PRO A 371 7.95 7.45 -36.60
N CYS A 372 7.44 6.22 -36.68
CA CYS A 372 6.13 5.90 -37.24
C CYS A 372 5.22 5.44 -36.10
N TYR A 373 4.22 6.24 -35.75
CA TYR A 373 3.40 5.99 -34.57
C TYR A 373 2.35 4.92 -34.88
N ILE A 374 2.44 3.75 -34.25
CA ILE A 374 1.46 2.67 -34.43
C ILE A 374 0.10 3.13 -33.89
N VAL A 375 -0.90 3.26 -34.77
CA VAL A 375 -2.21 3.89 -34.49
C VAL A 375 -3.36 2.89 -34.31
N GLU A 376 -3.21 1.66 -34.80
CA GLU A 376 -4.21 0.60 -34.70
C GLU A 376 -3.72 -0.57 -33.82
N GLU A 377 -4.62 -1.51 -33.53
CA GLU A 377 -4.24 -2.77 -32.89
C GLU A 377 -3.34 -3.59 -33.83
N VAL A 378 -2.26 -4.12 -33.27
CA VAL A 378 -1.33 -4.98 -34.02
C VAL A 378 -1.94 -6.39 -34.07
N ASN A 379 -1.78 -7.06 -35.20
CA ASN A 379 -2.10 -8.48 -35.32
C ASN A 379 -0.87 -9.27 -35.77
N GLY A 380 -1.01 -10.59 -35.90
CA GLY A 380 0.11 -11.45 -36.25
C GLY A 380 0.69 -11.25 -37.66
N THR A 381 -0.01 -10.54 -38.56
CA THR A 381 0.36 -10.43 -39.98
C THR A 381 0.55 -8.99 -40.49
N HIS A 382 0.07 -7.98 -39.76
CA HIS A 382 0.28 -6.58 -40.09
C HIS A 382 0.15 -5.65 -38.86
N LEU A 383 0.73 -4.46 -39.00
CA LEU A 383 0.53 -3.32 -38.12
C LEU A 383 0.32 -2.05 -38.96
N VAL A 384 -0.41 -1.07 -38.42
CA VAL A 384 -0.64 0.22 -39.08
C VAL A 384 0.00 1.33 -38.26
N CYS A 385 0.88 2.09 -38.90
CA CYS A 385 1.56 3.22 -38.28
C CYS A 385 1.40 4.50 -39.10
N ARG A 386 1.40 5.65 -38.43
CA ARG A 386 1.32 6.96 -39.06
C ARG A 386 2.71 7.57 -39.17
N THR A 387 3.13 7.90 -40.39
CA THR A 387 4.45 8.47 -40.65
C THR A 387 4.62 9.86 -40.05
N SER A 388 5.84 10.17 -39.59
CA SER A 388 6.21 11.53 -39.16
C SER A 388 6.63 12.40 -40.35
N PRO A 389 6.71 13.73 -40.19
CA PRO A 389 7.25 14.61 -41.23
C PRO A 389 8.72 14.30 -41.56
N SER A 390 9.10 14.52 -42.81
CA SER A 390 10.47 14.47 -43.34
C SER A 390 10.88 15.86 -43.86
N ASN A 391 12.14 16.23 -43.68
CA ASN A 391 12.65 17.54 -44.14
C ASN A 391 12.85 17.61 -45.66
N GLN A 392 12.88 16.46 -46.32
CA GLN A 392 13.15 16.36 -47.76
C GLN A 392 12.49 15.11 -48.34
N THR A 393 12.32 15.13 -49.65
CA THR A 393 12.00 13.92 -50.42
C THR A 393 13.15 12.92 -50.31
N ALA A 394 12.83 11.68 -49.97
CA ALA A 394 13.83 10.64 -49.72
C ALA A 394 13.23 9.24 -49.84
N GLU A 395 14.07 8.29 -50.20
CA GLU A 395 13.78 6.86 -50.13
C GLU A 395 14.36 6.30 -48.82
N LEU A 396 13.49 5.87 -47.92
CA LEU A 396 13.89 5.46 -46.58
C LEU A 396 13.37 4.06 -46.25
N THR A 397 14.23 3.25 -45.65
CA THR A 397 13.87 1.91 -45.18
C THR A 397 12.89 2.00 -44.02
N VAL A 398 11.88 1.12 -44.03
CA VAL A 398 10.96 0.92 -42.91
C VAL A 398 11.52 -0.15 -41.99
N ARG A 399 11.62 0.18 -40.70
CA ARG A 399 12.10 -0.73 -39.67
C ARG A 399 11.10 -0.83 -38.52
N VAL A 400 11.02 -2.00 -37.90
CA VAL A 400 10.22 -2.26 -36.70
C VAL A 400 11.14 -2.91 -35.67
N LEU A 401 11.11 -2.38 -34.45
CA LEU A 401 11.82 -2.93 -33.31
C LEU A 401 10.84 -3.69 -32.43
N PHE A 402 11.17 -4.94 -32.13
CA PHE A 402 10.51 -5.82 -31.17
C PHE A 402 11.37 -5.81 -29.89
N GLY A 403 11.20 -4.78 -29.06
CA GLY A 403 12.13 -4.48 -27.98
C GLY A 403 13.49 -4.05 -28.54
N LYS A 404 14.49 -4.94 -28.48
CA LYS A 404 15.84 -4.68 -29.01
C LYS A 404 16.10 -5.35 -30.37
N ALA A 405 15.21 -6.21 -30.82
CA ALA A 405 15.34 -6.91 -32.09
C ALA A 405 14.82 -6.02 -33.22
N GLU A 406 15.71 -5.60 -34.13
CA GLU A 406 15.36 -4.78 -35.28
C GLU A 406 15.07 -5.67 -36.49
N ARG A 407 13.98 -5.36 -37.20
CA ARG A 407 13.62 -5.96 -38.48
C ARG A 407 13.38 -4.87 -39.49
N SER A 408 13.77 -5.11 -40.73
CA SER A 408 13.56 -4.20 -41.86
C SER A 408 12.84 -4.93 -42.99
N VAL A 409 12.13 -4.17 -43.81
CA VAL A 409 11.38 -4.73 -44.95
C VAL A 409 12.38 -5.00 -46.09
N PRO A 410 12.57 -6.26 -46.51
CA PRO A 410 13.59 -6.59 -47.51
C PRO A 410 13.19 -6.07 -48.89
N GLY A 411 14.10 -5.34 -49.54
CA GLY A 411 13.95 -4.92 -50.94
C GLY A 411 12.87 -3.86 -51.20
N GLN A 412 12.26 -3.27 -50.17
CA GLN A 412 11.26 -2.22 -50.29
C GLN A 412 11.60 -1.02 -49.41
N VAL A 413 11.35 0.18 -49.93
CA VAL A 413 11.58 1.47 -49.26
C VAL A 413 10.33 2.32 -49.35
N PHE A 414 10.15 3.22 -48.38
CA PHE A 414 9.10 4.22 -48.40
C PHE A 414 9.61 5.51 -49.04
N HIS A 415 8.85 6.07 -49.98
CA HIS A 415 9.21 7.28 -50.72
C HIS A 415 8.49 8.49 -50.15
N TYR A 416 9.22 9.39 -49.51
CA TYR A 416 8.72 10.73 -49.21
C TYR A 416 8.69 11.57 -50.48
N MET A 417 7.49 12.02 -50.86
CA MET A 417 7.19 12.83 -52.04
C MET A 417 6.86 14.27 -51.63
N GLU A 418 6.94 15.20 -52.57
CA GLU A 418 6.49 16.58 -52.33
C GLU A 418 5.02 16.62 -51.88
N ASP A 419 4.67 17.63 -51.08
CA ASP A 419 3.30 17.80 -50.62
C ASP A 419 2.36 18.11 -51.79
N PRO A 420 1.17 17.49 -51.85
CA PRO A 420 0.25 17.69 -52.95
C PRO A 420 -0.28 19.14 -52.96
N VAL A 421 -0.37 19.73 -54.15
CA VAL A 421 -0.86 21.10 -54.36
C VAL A 421 -2.17 21.07 -55.14
N ILE A 422 -3.24 21.53 -54.49
CA ILE A 422 -4.55 21.72 -55.15
C ILE A 422 -4.48 22.96 -56.03
N THR A 423 -4.75 22.83 -57.33
CA THR A 423 -4.69 23.92 -58.31
C THR A 423 -6.07 24.42 -58.73
N ALA A 424 -7.08 23.55 -58.76
CA ALA A 424 -8.45 23.94 -59.04
C ALA A 424 -9.46 22.98 -58.41
N ALA A 425 -10.63 23.51 -58.05
CA ALA A 425 -11.79 22.73 -57.64
C ALA A 425 -13.02 23.31 -58.36
N SER A 426 -13.73 22.46 -59.11
CA SER A 426 -14.89 22.88 -59.88
C SER A 426 -16.04 21.89 -59.69
N PRO A 427 -17.26 22.38 -59.42
CA PRO A 427 -17.66 23.79 -59.30
C PRO A 427 -17.25 24.43 -57.96
N ALA A 428 -17.09 25.76 -57.92
CA ALA A 428 -16.69 26.48 -56.70
C ALA A 428 -17.82 26.62 -55.66
N GLU A 429 -19.06 26.28 -56.04
CA GLU A 429 -20.26 26.43 -55.22
C GLU A 429 -21.00 25.10 -55.07
N SER A 430 -21.59 24.89 -53.90
CA SER A 430 -22.38 23.71 -53.55
C SER A 430 -23.64 24.11 -52.80
N PHE A 431 -24.57 23.16 -52.65
CA PHE A 431 -25.78 23.35 -51.86
C PHE A 431 -25.45 23.37 -50.37
N TYR A 432 -26.25 24.09 -49.58
CA TYR A 432 -26.10 24.16 -48.11
C TYR A 432 -26.10 22.76 -47.46
N GLU A 433 -26.92 21.84 -47.97
CA GLU A 433 -26.99 20.45 -47.48
C GLU A 433 -25.93 19.52 -48.10
N GLY A 434 -25.07 20.03 -48.99
CA GLY A 434 -24.01 19.25 -49.61
C GLY A 434 -24.48 18.33 -50.76
N GLY A 435 -23.81 17.20 -50.93
CA GLY A 435 -24.14 16.16 -51.93
C GLY A 435 -23.65 16.42 -53.37
N ARG A 436 -23.17 17.63 -53.70
CA ARG A 436 -22.62 17.94 -55.02
C ARG A 436 -21.21 17.35 -55.18
N SER A 437 -20.97 16.65 -56.29
CA SER A 437 -19.63 16.19 -56.66
C SER A 437 -18.76 17.37 -57.11
N ILE A 438 -17.60 17.53 -56.46
CA ILE A 438 -16.58 18.55 -56.79
C ILE A 438 -15.39 17.86 -57.44
N LYS A 439 -15.07 18.26 -58.67
CA LYS A 439 -13.87 17.79 -59.37
C LYS A 439 -12.68 18.63 -58.93
N VAL A 440 -11.76 18.01 -58.20
CA VAL A 440 -10.51 18.62 -57.73
C VAL A 440 -9.36 18.18 -58.63
N SER A 441 -8.51 19.12 -59.02
CA SER A 441 -7.26 18.88 -59.74
C SER A 441 -6.09 19.52 -59.01
N GLY A 442 -4.93 18.90 -59.12
CA GLY A 442 -3.72 19.31 -58.44
C GLY A 442 -2.52 18.57 -59.02
N ARG A 443 -1.37 18.70 -58.35
CA ARG A 443 -0.15 17.93 -58.62
C ARG A 443 0.41 17.36 -57.34
#